data_AF-A0A952PFS0-F1
#
_entry.id   AF-A0A952PFS0-F1
#
_cell.length_a   1.000
_cell.length_b   1.000
_cell.length_c   1.000
_cell.angle_alpha   90.00
_cell.angle_beta   90.00
_cell.angle_gamma   90.00
#
_symmetry.space_group_name_H-M   'P 1'
#
loop_
_entity.id
_entity.type
_entity.pdbx_description
1 polymer ?
#
loop_
_entity_poly.entity_id
_entity_poly.type
_entity_poly.pdbx_seq_one_letter_code
_entity_poly.pdbx_strand_id
1 'polypeptide(L)'
;MAQSTQEHAMLTGISPELFNFKRIVYSKKNYIATIAINRPDVLNCFDQLTLLELSNAFLDASRDDAIAVVVVTGVGDKAFCTGADLKEQRRSDSQETK
;
A
#
# COMPACT_ATOMS: atom_id res chain seq x y z
N MET A 1 1.18 1.66 -40.04
CA MET A 1 0.24 1.81 -38.92
C MET A 1 1.05 2.33 -37.74
N ALA A 2 0.71 3.51 -37.25
CA ALA A 2 1.50 4.23 -36.25
C ALA A 2 1.56 3.43 -34.95
N GLN A 3 2.78 3.09 -34.53
CA GLN A 3 3.03 2.65 -33.16
C GLN A 3 2.71 3.85 -32.27
N SER A 4 1.62 3.75 -31.52
CA SER A 4 1.21 4.69 -30.50
C SER A 4 2.27 4.70 -29.40
N THR A 5 3.22 5.64 -29.49
CA THR A 5 4.15 5.98 -28.42
C THR A 5 3.34 6.51 -27.25
N GLN A 6 3.09 5.67 -26.25
CA GLN A 6 2.63 6.15 -24.95
C GLN A 6 3.77 6.96 -24.35
N GLU A 7 3.58 8.27 -24.19
CA GLU A 7 4.38 9.08 -23.28
C GLU A 7 4.20 8.50 -21.87
N HIS A 8 5.01 7.52 -21.52
CA HIS A 8 5.18 7.12 -20.14
C HIS A 8 5.96 8.23 -19.47
N ALA A 9 5.31 8.96 -18.55
CA ALA A 9 6.01 9.76 -17.57
C ALA A 9 7.16 8.94 -16.99
N MET A 10 8.38 9.45 -17.05
CA MET A 10 9.50 8.81 -16.36
C MET A 10 9.21 8.88 -14.86
N LEU A 11 8.76 7.76 -14.28
CA LEU A 11 8.62 7.60 -12.83
C LEU A 11 10.00 7.82 -12.21
N THR A 12 10.12 8.73 -11.25
CA THR A 12 11.42 9.10 -10.66
C THR A 12 11.69 8.38 -9.34
N GLY A 13 10.66 7.76 -8.75
CA GLY A 13 10.77 6.99 -7.51
C GLY A 13 11.24 5.56 -7.69
N ILE A 14 11.28 4.81 -6.58
CA ILE A 14 11.71 3.41 -6.57
C ILE A 14 10.62 2.56 -7.26
N SER A 15 11.06 1.53 -7.99
CA SER A 15 10.13 0.59 -8.61
C SER A 15 9.34 -0.18 -7.54
N PRO A 16 8.00 -0.22 -7.59
CA PRO A 16 7.17 -0.80 -6.53
C PRO A 16 7.52 -2.26 -6.15
N GLU A 17 7.95 -3.08 -7.11
CA GLU A 17 8.33 -4.48 -6.89
C GLU A 17 9.55 -4.67 -5.98
N LEU A 18 10.43 -3.68 -5.86
CA LEU A 18 11.63 -3.76 -5.02
C LEU A 18 11.32 -3.73 -3.52
N PHE A 19 10.15 -3.20 -3.14
CA PHE A 19 9.73 -3.17 -1.73
C PHE A 19 9.30 -4.53 -1.19
N ASN A 20 8.85 -5.43 -2.08
CA ASN A 20 8.44 -6.79 -1.74
C ASN A 20 7.46 -6.87 -0.55
N PHE A 21 6.47 -5.97 -0.56
CA PHE A 21 5.43 -5.88 0.46
C PHE A 21 4.58 -7.14 0.55
N LYS A 22 4.16 -7.48 1.79
CA LYS A 22 3.38 -8.69 2.09
C LYS A 22 1.92 -8.38 2.41
N ARG A 23 1.63 -7.22 3.00
CA ARG A 23 0.32 -6.81 3.50
C ARG A 23 -0.34 -5.77 2.60
N ILE A 24 0.38 -5.21 1.63
CA ILE A 24 -0.17 -4.29 0.64
C ILE A 24 0.26 -4.66 -0.78
N VAL A 25 -0.54 -4.26 -1.76
CA VAL A 25 -0.16 -4.18 -3.17
C VAL A 25 0.13 -2.72 -3.50
N TYR A 26 1.30 -2.46 -4.06
CA TYR A 26 1.72 -1.12 -4.44
C TYR A 26 2.01 -1.06 -5.93
N SER A 27 1.45 -0.07 -6.63
CA SER A 27 1.67 0.13 -8.07
C SER A 27 1.66 1.61 -8.43
N LYS A 28 2.39 1.97 -9.48
CA LYS A 28 2.46 3.32 -10.04
C LYS A 28 2.14 3.26 -11.52
N LYS A 29 1.20 4.08 -11.98
CA LYS A 29 0.84 4.19 -13.41
C LYS A 29 0.14 5.50 -13.69
N ASN A 30 0.45 6.14 -14.81
CA ASN A 30 -0.22 7.36 -15.27
C ASN A 30 -0.30 8.43 -14.17
N TYR A 31 0.81 8.72 -13.50
CA TYR A 31 0.91 9.69 -12.40
C TYR A 31 0.11 9.33 -11.12
N ILE A 32 -0.41 8.10 -11.04
CA ILE A 32 -1.21 7.62 -9.90
C ILE A 32 -0.43 6.51 -9.19
N ALA A 33 -0.20 6.69 -7.89
CA ALA A 33 0.25 5.64 -6.99
C ALA A 33 -0.98 4.98 -6.35
N THR A 34 -1.18 3.69 -6.57
CA THR A 34 -2.26 2.92 -5.95
C THR A 34 -1.70 2.00 -4.89
N ILE A 35 -2.18 2.14 -3.66
CA ILE A 35 -1.82 1.34 -2.50
C ILE A 35 -3.07 0.60 -2.02
N ALA A 36 -3.09 -0.73 -2.14
CA ALA A 36 -4.20 -1.56 -1.72
C ALA A 36 -3.82 -2.44 -0.53
N ILE A 37 -4.56 -2.37 0.57
CA ILE A 37 -4.38 -3.32 1.69
C ILE A 37 -4.79 -4.71 1.22
N ASN A 38 -3.91 -5.70 1.41
CA ASN A 38 -4.03 -7.06 0.89
C ASN A 38 -4.15 -8.06 2.05
N ARG A 39 -5.23 -7.93 2.82
CA ARG A 39 -5.61 -8.87 3.88
C ARG A 39 -7.13 -9.18 3.83
N PRO A 40 -7.67 -9.59 2.67
CA PRO A 40 -9.12 -9.69 2.47
C PRO A 40 -9.80 -10.74 3.36
N ASP A 41 -9.05 -11.75 3.80
CA ASP A 41 -9.48 -12.81 4.72
C ASP A 41 -9.84 -12.29 6.13
N VAL A 42 -9.28 -11.14 6.50
CA VAL A 42 -9.56 -10.44 7.77
C VAL A 42 -10.11 -9.03 7.53
N LEU A 43 -10.84 -8.84 6.42
CA LEU A 43 -11.51 -7.58 6.06
C LEU A 43 -10.56 -6.38 5.97
N ASN A 44 -9.32 -6.62 5.54
CA ASN A 44 -8.30 -5.60 5.36
C ASN A 44 -7.99 -4.81 6.64
N CYS A 45 -8.11 -5.43 7.82
CA CYS A 45 -7.62 -4.82 9.06
C CYS A 45 -6.09 -4.61 9.01
N PHE A 46 -5.59 -3.57 9.66
CA PHE A 46 -4.15 -3.28 9.69
C PHE A 46 -3.48 -3.84 10.94
N ASP A 47 -2.36 -4.54 10.73
CA ASP A 47 -1.40 -4.94 11.76
C ASP A 47 -0.17 -4.01 11.72
N GLN A 48 0.79 -4.18 12.64
CA GLN A 48 2.00 -3.35 12.70
C GLN A 48 2.80 -3.40 11.38
N LEU A 49 2.88 -4.57 10.75
CA LEU A 49 3.53 -4.73 9.46
C LEU A 49 2.79 -3.96 8.36
N THR A 50 1.46 -4.02 8.33
CA THR A 50 0.62 -3.27 7.39
C THR A 50 0.89 -1.77 7.50
N LEU A 51 0.94 -1.23 8.73
CA LEU A 51 1.23 0.18 8.96
C LEU A 51 2.65 0.58 8.51
N LEU A 52 3.64 -0.29 8.72
CA LEU A 52 5.02 -0.06 8.27
C LEU A 52 5.09 -0.03 6.73
N GLU A 53 4.47 -1.00 6.06
CA GLU A 53 4.45 -1.07 4.59
C GLU A 53 3.70 0.10 3.98
N LEU A 54 2.54 0.48 4.54
CA LEU A 54 1.81 1.68 4.14
C LEU A 54 2.68 2.94 4.28
N SER A 55 3.36 3.10 5.41
CA SER A 55 4.26 4.25 5.64
C SER A 55 5.38 4.33 4.60
N ASN A 56 5.99 3.20 4.26
CA ASN A 56 7.04 3.13 3.23
C ASN A 56 6.49 3.46 1.84
N ALA A 57 5.32 2.93 1.47
CA ALA A 57 4.69 3.22 0.18
C ALA A 57 4.28 4.69 0.05
N PHE A 58 3.71 5.28 1.12
CA PHE A 58 3.40 6.71 1.14
C PHE A 58 4.65 7.58 1.04
N LEU A 59 5.72 7.23 1.76
CA LEU A 59 6.98 7.98 1.71
C LEU A 59 7.59 7.95 0.31
N ASP A 60 7.62 6.78 -0.33
CA ASP A 60 8.10 6.65 -1.70
C ASP A 60 7.22 7.44 -2.69
N ALA A 61 5.90 7.30 -2.62
CA ALA A 61 4.98 8.07 -3.46
C ALA A 61 5.12 9.58 -3.27
N SER A 62 5.37 10.05 -2.04
CA SER A 62 5.54 11.47 -1.72
C SER A 62 6.84 12.08 -2.25
N ARG A 63 7.82 11.23 -2.60
CA ARG A 63 9.14 11.63 -3.11
C ARG A 63 9.26 11.44 -4.63
N ASP A 64 8.26 10.87 -5.26
CA ASP A 64 8.22 10.61 -6.69
C ASP A 64 7.51 11.78 -7.37
N ASP A 65 8.28 12.71 -7.95
CA ASP A 65 7.75 13.90 -8.62
C ASP A 65 6.81 13.58 -9.80
N ALA A 66 6.84 12.34 -10.31
CA ALA A 66 5.90 11.89 -11.32
C ALA A 66 4.53 11.51 -10.74
N ILE A 67 4.35 11.40 -9.42
CA ILE A 67 3.08 11.04 -8.79
C ILE A 67 2.29 12.30 -8.45
N ALA A 68 1.12 12.43 -9.05
CA ALA A 68 0.17 13.52 -8.78
C ALA A 68 -0.95 13.12 -7.81
N VAL A 69 -1.29 11.83 -7.76
CA VAL A 69 -2.42 11.31 -6.96
C VAL A 69 -2.03 10.01 -6.27
N VAL A 70 -2.39 9.89 -4.99
CA VAL A 70 -2.33 8.61 -4.26
C VAL A 70 -3.74 8.09 -4.03
N VAL A 71 -4.01 6.87 -4.51
CA VAL A 71 -5.25 6.13 -4.25
C VAL A 71 -4.97 5.08 -3.18
N VAL A 72 -5.75 5.11 -2.11
CA VAL A 72 -5.70 4.10 -1.05
C VAL A 72 -6.97 3.28 -1.10
N THR A 73 -6.84 1.96 -1.18
CA THR A 73 -7.98 1.04 -1.29
C THR A 73 -7.71 -0.29 -0.57
N GLY A 74 -8.64 -1.23 -0.65
CA GLY A 74 -8.50 -2.59 -0.13
C GLY A 74 -8.69 -3.62 -1.25
N VAL A 75 -7.98 -4.73 -1.18
CA VAL A 75 -8.17 -5.86 -2.09
C VAL A 75 -9.50 -6.55 -1.79
N GLY A 76 -10.19 -6.98 -2.85
CA GLY A 76 -11.48 -7.65 -2.76
C GLY A 76 -12.66 -6.68 -2.76
N ASP A 77 -13.85 -7.21 -2.48
CA ASP A 77 -15.15 -6.55 -2.60
C ASP A 77 -15.86 -6.33 -1.26
N LYS A 78 -15.34 -6.91 -0.17
CA LYS A 78 -16.02 -6.93 1.13
C LYS A 78 -15.84 -5.66 1.95
N ALA A 79 -14.63 -5.11 1.97
CA ALA A 79 -14.29 -3.97 2.82
C ALA A 79 -13.05 -3.24 2.29
N PHE A 80 -13.05 -1.92 2.43
CA PHE A 80 -11.83 -1.12 2.31
C PHE A 80 -10.83 -1.50 3.42
N CYS A 81 -11.21 -1.25 4.68
CA CYS A 81 -10.44 -1.55 5.88
C CYS A 81 -11.37 -1.47 7.10
N THR A 82 -11.30 -2.43 8.02
CA THR A 82 -12.11 -2.43 9.26
C THR A 82 -11.38 -1.88 10.48
N GLY A 83 -10.21 -1.24 10.32
CA GLY A 83 -9.43 -0.68 11.41
C GLY A 83 -8.34 -1.62 11.93
N ALA A 84 -7.98 -1.47 13.21
CA ALA A 84 -6.87 -2.21 13.84
C ALA A 84 -7.17 -3.71 13.98
N ASP A 85 -6.14 -4.54 13.82
CA ASP A 85 -6.23 -5.98 14.07
C ASP A 85 -6.32 -6.26 15.58
N LEU A 86 -7.53 -6.52 16.06
CA LEU A 86 -7.80 -6.82 17.48
C LEU A 86 -7.03 -8.04 18.00
N LYS A 87 -6.66 -9.00 17.14
CA LYS A 87 -5.89 -10.17 17.58
C LYS A 87 -4.44 -9.79 17.89
N GLU A 88 -3.87 -8.87 17.12
CA GLU A 88 -2.54 -8.33 17.38
C GLU A 88 -2.56 -7.42 18.62
N GLN A 89 -3.55 -6.52 18.74
CA GLN A 89 -3.65 -5.63 19.91
C GLN A 89 -3.68 -6.40 21.22
N ARG A 90 -4.52 -7.44 21.33
CA ARG A 90 -4.58 -8.27 22.55
C ARG A 90 -3.24 -8.95 22.89
N ARG A 91 -2.43 -9.26 21.87
CA ARG A 91 -1.10 -9.87 22.07
C ARG A 91 -0.08 -8.85 22.57
N SER A 92 -0.16 -7.60 22.12
CA SER A 92 0.71 -6.51 22.59
C SER A 92 0.40 -6.12 24.03
N ASP A 93 -0.89 -5.99 24.39
CA ASP A 93 -1.31 -5.66 25.77
C ASP A 93 -0.82 -6.69 26.80
N SER A 94 -0.77 -7.95 26.39
CA SER A 94 -0.31 -9.06 27.25
C SER A 94 1.21 -9.08 27.48
N GLN A 95 1.99 -8.32 26.70
CA GLN A 95 3.46 -8.26 26.81
C GLN A 95 3.95 -7.07 27.63
N GLU A 96 3.12 -6.04 27.84
CA GLU A 96 3.46 -4.83 28.60
C GLU A 96 3.21 -4.97 30.12
N THR A 97 2.64 -6.09 30.57
CA THR A 97 2.39 -6.38 31.99
C THR A 97 3.51 -7.19 32.67
N LYS A 98 4.78 -6.98 32.30
CA LYS A 98 5.93 -7.60 32.98
C LYS A 98 7.02 -6.59 33.34
#